data_AF-A0A2S6XDA9-F1
#
_entry.id   AF-A0A2S6XDA9-F1
#
_cell.length_a   1.000
_cell.length_b   1.000
_cell.length_c   1.000
_cell.angle_alpha   90.00
_cell.angle_beta   90.00
_cell.angle_gamma   90.00
#
_symmetry.space_group_name_H-M   'P 1'
#
loop_
_entity.id
_entity.type
_entity.pdbx_description
1 polymer ?
#
loop_
_entity_poly.entity_id
_entity_poly.type
_entity_poly.pdbx_seq_one_letter_code
_entity_poly.pdbx_strand_id
1 'polypeptide(L)'
;MMTCRRHPTAGRFMRTCPGCAQELYDIEARNRAHAAARTALTLIGTPHAEITDVHATDTTLIVASRQPGEHYAYAVDVFRLPTPAETDPDLTDDYRLTPGQWLLDWQAGDHDPATIPDMITAARRHLTRHTA
;
A
#
# COMPACT_ATOMS: atom_id res chain seq x y z
N MET A 1 22.89 -24.25 25.03
CA MET A 1 21.90 -24.27 23.92
C MET A 1 21.32 -22.87 23.81
N MET A 2 21.39 -22.20 22.66
CA MET A 2 20.84 -20.85 22.48
C MET A 2 19.44 -20.95 21.87
N THR A 3 18.41 -20.69 22.67
CA THR A 3 17.05 -20.39 22.21
C THR A 3 16.99 -18.93 21.76
N CYS A 4 16.03 -18.59 20.89
CA CYS A 4 15.83 -17.19 20.50
C CYS A 4 15.55 -16.35 21.76
N ARG A 5 16.36 -15.31 22.02
CA ARG A 5 16.22 -14.46 23.22
C ARG A 5 14.82 -13.79 23.33
N ARG A 6 14.14 -13.58 22.21
CA ARG A 6 12.77 -13.03 22.14
C ARG A 6 11.66 -14.09 22.28
N HIS A 7 11.94 -15.35 21.96
CA HIS A 7 10.98 -16.46 22.00
C HIS A 7 11.62 -17.69 22.66
N PRO A 8 11.78 -17.69 24.00
CA PRO A 8 12.53 -18.71 24.72
C PRO A 8 11.91 -20.12 24.64
N THR A 9 10.62 -20.21 24.33
CA THR A 9 9.88 -21.46 24.13
C THR A 9 10.12 -22.11 22.75
N ALA A 10 10.72 -21.39 21.79
CA ALA A 10 10.73 -21.78 20.38
C ALA A 10 11.95 -22.64 19.93
N GLY A 11 12.68 -23.29 20.83
CA GLY A 11 13.76 -24.20 20.46
C GLY A 11 14.99 -23.53 19.79
N ARG A 12 15.77 -24.32 19.03
CA ARG A 12 17.13 -23.97 18.54
C ARG A 12 17.08 -23.10 17.25
N PHE A 13 17.67 -21.90 17.34
CA PHE A 13 18.09 -20.92 16.30
C PHE A 13 17.35 -20.78 14.93
N MET A 14 16.83 -19.56 14.74
CA MET A 14 16.50 -18.76 13.52
C MET A 14 15.76 -19.35 12.31
N ARG A 15 15.89 -20.62 11.92
CA ARG A 15 15.11 -21.19 10.79
C ARG A 15 13.77 -21.80 11.18
N THR A 16 13.56 -22.05 12.47
CA THR A 16 12.44 -22.88 12.96
C THR A 16 11.60 -22.21 14.04
N CYS A 17 11.88 -20.95 14.41
CA CYS A 17 11.06 -20.20 15.36
C CYS A 17 9.89 -19.55 14.59
N PRO A 18 8.63 -20.00 14.77
CA PRO A 18 7.51 -19.47 14.02
C PRO A 18 7.30 -17.98 14.24
N GLY A 19 7.56 -17.48 15.45
CA GLY A 19 7.45 -16.04 15.76
C GLY A 19 8.46 -15.17 15.01
N CYS A 20 9.72 -15.61 14.93
CA CYS A 20 10.73 -14.87 14.14
C CYS A 20 10.51 -14.99 12.64
N ALA A 21 10.00 -16.13 12.16
CA ALA A 21 9.64 -16.29 10.75
C ALA A 21 8.47 -15.38 10.37
N GLN A 22 7.45 -15.28 11.22
CA GLN A 22 6.33 -14.36 11.03
C GLN A 22 6.79 -12.90 11.06
N GLU A 23 7.64 -12.52 12.03
CA GLU A 23 8.18 -11.15 12.10
C GLU A 23 8.95 -10.79 10.81
N LEU A 24 9.77 -11.70 10.28
CA LEU A 24 10.45 -11.50 9.00
C LEU A 24 9.47 -11.36 7.83
N TYR A 25 8.45 -12.22 7.78
CA TYR A 25 7.40 -12.14 6.75
C TYR A 25 6.66 -10.81 6.80
N ASP A 26 6.28 -10.33 7.99
CA ASP A 26 5.58 -9.07 8.18
C ASP A 26 6.46 -7.88 7.79
N ILE A 27 7.76 -7.93 8.10
CA ILE A 27 8.75 -6.92 7.66
C ILE A 27 8.85 -6.91 6.14
N GLU A 28 8.97 -8.07 5.50
CA GLU A 28 9.03 -8.17 4.03
C GLU A 28 7.76 -7.67 3.37
N ALA A 29 6.59 -8.03 3.90
CA ALA A 29 5.29 -7.58 3.41
C ALA A 29 5.16 -6.05 3.51
N ARG A 30 5.55 -5.47 4.66
CA ARG A 30 5.58 -4.01 4.85
C ARG A 30 6.55 -3.34 3.88
N ASN A 31 7.76 -3.90 3.70
CA ASN A 31 8.75 -3.35 2.78
C ASN A 31 8.25 -3.38 1.33
N ARG A 32 7.59 -4.47 0.91
CA ARG A 32 6.96 -4.58 -0.42
C ARG A 32 5.83 -3.57 -0.61
N ALA A 33 4.92 -3.45 0.37
CA ALA A 33 3.84 -2.46 0.32
C ALA A 33 4.38 -1.03 0.24
N HIS A 34 5.41 -0.72 1.02
CA HIS A 34 6.03 0.59 1.02
C HIS A 34 6.77 0.92 -0.28
N ALA A 35 7.42 -0.08 -0.91
CA ALA A 35 8.02 0.08 -2.23
C ALA A 35 6.96 0.31 -3.32
N ALA A 36 5.86 -0.45 -3.30
CA ALA A 36 4.73 -0.27 -4.20
C ALA A 36 4.11 1.14 -4.07
N ALA A 37 3.89 1.60 -2.84
CA ALA A 37 3.39 2.95 -2.56
C ALA A 37 4.32 4.04 -3.08
N ARG A 38 5.62 3.83 -3.00
CA ARG A 38 6.60 4.79 -3.55
C ARG A 38 6.53 4.88 -5.07
N THR A 39 6.40 3.75 -5.74
CA THR A 39 6.17 3.71 -7.19
C THR A 39 4.85 4.39 -7.56
N ALA A 40 3.77 4.10 -6.82
CA ALA A 40 2.45 4.68 -7.06
C ALA A 40 2.40 6.21 -6.87
N LEU A 41 2.98 6.72 -5.78
CA LEU A 41 3.06 8.17 -5.51
C LEU A 41 3.91 8.91 -6.55
N THR A 42 4.95 8.27 -7.08
CA THR A 42 5.76 8.85 -8.16
C THR A 42 4.92 9.04 -9.43
N LEU A 43 4.02 8.10 -9.75
CA LEU A 43 3.16 8.18 -10.93
C LEU A 43 2.16 9.34 -10.87
N ILE A 44 1.70 9.72 -9.67
CA ILE A 44 0.77 10.84 -9.49
C ILE A 44 1.47 12.18 -9.23
N GLY A 45 2.80 12.24 -9.35
CA GLY A 45 3.56 13.48 -9.23
C GLY A 45 3.90 13.89 -7.79
N THR A 46 3.74 13.00 -6.79
CA THR A 46 4.08 13.27 -5.39
C THR A 46 5.23 12.40 -4.87
N PRO A 47 6.40 12.35 -5.55
CA PRO A 47 7.49 11.42 -5.22
C PRO A 47 8.16 11.70 -3.86
N HIS A 48 7.98 12.92 -3.33
CA HIS A 48 8.58 13.36 -2.06
C HIS A 48 7.62 13.28 -0.86
N ALA A 49 6.42 12.72 -1.06
CA ALA A 49 5.46 12.55 0.02
C ALA A 49 6.03 11.61 1.11
N GLU A 50 5.89 12.04 2.36
CA GLU A 50 6.21 11.21 3.53
C GLU A 50 5.05 10.23 3.72
N ILE A 51 5.30 8.93 3.60
CA ILE A 51 4.25 7.93 3.86
C ILE A 51 4.11 7.74 5.36
N THR A 52 2.89 7.90 5.84
CA THR A 52 2.53 7.71 7.25
C THR A 52 1.90 6.35 7.49
N ASP A 53 1.15 5.81 6.53
CA ASP A 53 0.57 4.47 6.60
C ASP A 53 0.37 3.86 5.20
N VAL A 54 0.40 2.52 5.12
CA VAL A 54 0.15 1.77 3.89
C VAL A 54 -0.66 0.51 4.19
N HIS A 55 -1.73 0.30 3.43
CA HIS A 55 -2.46 -0.96 3.39
C HIS A 55 -2.45 -1.51 1.97
N ALA A 56 -1.78 -2.65 1.77
CA ALA A 56 -1.76 -3.33 0.48
C ALA A 56 -2.60 -4.61 0.54
N THR A 57 -3.32 -4.87 -0.56
CA THR A 57 -3.83 -6.18 -0.93
C THR A 57 -3.12 -6.64 -2.21
N ASP A 58 -3.54 -7.76 -2.79
CA ASP A 58 -2.95 -8.26 -4.04
C ASP A 58 -3.14 -7.30 -5.22
N THR A 59 -4.23 -6.52 -5.23
CA THR A 59 -4.61 -5.66 -6.37
C THR A 59 -4.89 -4.21 -6.00
N THR A 60 -4.93 -3.87 -4.70
CA THR A 60 -5.25 -2.53 -4.22
C THR A 60 -4.22 -2.04 -3.22
N LEU A 61 -4.05 -0.73 -3.14
CA LEU A 61 -3.13 -0.08 -2.24
C LEU A 61 -3.76 1.19 -1.69
N ILE A 62 -3.83 1.32 -0.37
CA ILE A 62 -4.20 2.57 0.32
C ILE A 62 -2.92 3.17 0.88
N VAL A 63 -2.64 4.42 0.56
CA VAL A 63 -1.44 5.14 1.00
C VAL A 63 -1.88 6.40 1.72
N ALA A 64 -1.59 6.48 3.02
CA ALA A 64 -1.68 7.74 3.74
C ALA A 64 -0.33 8.44 3.68
N SER A 65 -0.33 9.72 3.33
CA SER A 65 0.88 10.50 3.19
C SER A 65 0.74 11.92 3.70
N ARG A 66 1.86 12.51 4.09
CA ARG A 66 2.06 13.94 4.33
C ARG A 66 2.79 14.51 3.12
N GLN A 67 2.28 15.60 2.57
CA GLN A 67 2.72 16.19 1.31
C GLN A 67 3.06 17.68 1.53
N PRO A 68 4.28 18.00 1.99
CA PRO A 68 4.66 19.38 2.26
C PRO A 68 4.67 20.21 0.98
N GLY A 69 3.91 21.31 0.96
CA GLY A 69 3.88 22.24 -0.17
C GLY A 69 2.83 21.90 -1.25
N GLU A 70 2.11 20.79 -1.10
CA GLU A 70 0.95 20.47 -1.94
C GLU A 70 -0.32 21.20 -1.46
N HIS A 71 -1.36 21.19 -2.30
CA HIS A 71 -2.63 21.83 -1.99
C HIS A 71 -3.23 21.31 -0.66
N TYR A 72 -3.15 20.00 -0.42
CA TYR A 72 -3.48 19.38 0.86
C TYR A 72 -2.19 18.93 1.56
N ALA A 73 -2.08 19.20 2.87
CA ALA A 73 -0.89 18.82 3.63
C ALA A 73 -0.83 17.31 3.92
N TYR A 74 -1.99 16.66 3.92
CA TYR A 74 -2.17 15.22 4.15
C TYR A 74 -3.11 14.67 3.09
N ALA A 75 -2.80 13.46 2.60
CA ALA A 75 -3.60 12.79 1.59
C ALA A 75 -3.76 11.30 1.92
N VAL A 76 -4.88 10.73 1.52
CA VAL A 76 -5.09 9.29 1.41
C VAL A 76 -5.41 8.97 -0.04
N ASP A 77 -4.50 8.23 -0.66
CA ASP A 77 -4.57 7.81 -2.05
C ASP A 77 -4.92 6.32 -2.10
N VAL A 78 -5.88 5.96 -2.95
CA VAL A 78 -6.23 4.57 -3.26
C VAL A 78 -5.79 4.28 -4.67
N PHE A 79 -4.96 3.26 -4.81
CA PHE A 79 -4.52 2.74 -6.08
C PHE A 79 -5.07 1.34 -6.32
N ARG A 80 -5.22 1.00 -7.59
CA ARG A 80 -5.50 -0.37 -8.04
C ARG A 80 -4.59 -0.76 -9.18
N LEU A 81 -4.38 -2.06 -9.34
CA LEU A 81 -3.87 -2.61 -10.59
C LEU A 81 -4.99 -2.64 -11.64
N PRO A 82 -4.68 -2.41 -12.92
CA PRO A 82 -5.64 -2.66 -13.98
C PRO A 82 -6.03 -4.14 -13.99
N THR A 83 -7.28 -4.40 -14.36
CA THR A 83 -7.77 -5.74 -14.63
C THR A 83 -7.16 -6.27 -15.94
N PRO A 84 -7.10 -7.60 -16.13
CA PRO A 84 -6.60 -8.17 -17.38
C PRO A 84 -7.31 -7.63 -18.63
N ALA A 85 -8.62 -7.44 -18.56
CA ALA A 85 -9.43 -6.91 -19.65
C ALA A 85 -9.10 -5.44 -20.00
N GLU A 86 -8.77 -4.61 -19.01
CA GLU A 86 -8.36 -3.21 -19.25
C GLU A 86 -7.00 -3.09 -19.95
N THR A 87 -6.14 -4.09 -19.79
CA THR A 87 -4.81 -4.15 -20.41
C THR A 87 -4.74 -5.06 -21.63
N ASP A 88 -5.85 -5.66 -22.03
CA ASP A 88 -5.89 -6.59 -23.17
C ASP A 88 -5.68 -5.81 -24.48
N PRO A 89 -4.57 -6.03 -25.20
CA PRO A 89 -4.26 -5.27 -26.41
C PRO A 89 -5.27 -5.49 -27.54
N ASP A 90 -6.06 -6.55 -27.48
CA ASP A 90 -7.10 -6.87 -28.47
C ASP A 90 -8.46 -6.26 -28.10
N LEU A 91 -8.65 -5.80 -26.85
CA LEU A 91 -9.92 -5.25 -26.35
C LEU A 91 -9.84 -3.77 -25.94
N THR A 92 -8.66 -3.26 -25.61
CA THR A 92 -8.49 -1.89 -25.10
C THR A 92 -8.02 -0.93 -26.19
N ASP A 93 -8.77 0.15 -26.39
CA ASP A 93 -8.34 1.28 -27.23
C ASP A 93 -7.33 2.20 -26.50
N ASP A 94 -7.16 2.05 -25.18
CA ASP A 94 -6.26 2.86 -24.37
C ASP A 94 -4.93 2.14 -24.10
N TYR A 95 -4.01 2.26 -25.07
CA TYR A 95 -2.64 1.74 -24.99
C TYR A 95 -1.78 2.34 -23.86
N ARG A 96 -2.34 3.23 -23.03
CA ARG A 96 -1.62 3.83 -21.88
C ARG A 96 -1.67 2.95 -20.62
N LEU A 97 -2.57 1.98 -20.54
CA LEU A 97 -2.67 1.10 -19.37
C LEU A 97 -1.69 -0.07 -19.52
N THR A 98 -0.63 -0.06 -18.71
CA THR A 98 0.38 -1.12 -18.69
C THR A 98 0.06 -2.16 -17.61
N PRO A 99 0.13 -3.48 -17.89
CA PRO A 99 0.00 -4.51 -16.85
C PRO A 99 0.94 -4.26 -15.66
N GLY A 100 0.40 -4.34 -14.44
CA GLY A 100 1.16 -4.15 -13.21
C GLY A 100 1.45 -2.68 -12.83
N GLN A 101 0.99 -1.71 -13.62
CA GLN A 101 1.07 -0.29 -13.26
C GLN A 101 0.00 0.06 -12.22
N TRP A 102 0.37 0.80 -11.17
CA TRP A 102 -0.60 1.35 -10.22
C TRP A 102 -1.37 2.51 -10.84
N LEU A 103 -2.69 2.47 -10.71
CA LEU A 103 -3.61 3.50 -11.18
C LEU A 103 -4.27 4.16 -9.98
N LEU A 104 -4.29 5.50 -9.95
CA LEU A 104 -5.05 6.24 -8.94
C LEU A 104 -6.54 6.04 -9.19
N ASP A 105 -7.22 5.47 -8.20
CA ASP A 105 -8.64 5.12 -8.28
C ASP A 105 -9.49 6.09 -7.45
N TRP A 106 -8.96 6.52 -6.30
CA TRP A 106 -9.61 7.49 -5.43
C TRP A 106 -8.58 8.27 -4.62
N GLN A 107 -8.92 9.51 -4.27
CA GLN A 107 -8.07 10.37 -3.45
C GLN A 107 -8.94 11.23 -2.52
N ALA A 108 -8.44 11.45 -1.31
CA ALA A 108 -8.90 12.52 -0.42
C ALA A 108 -7.69 13.23 0.18
N GLY A 109 -7.84 14.51 0.50
CA GLY A 109 -6.82 15.29 1.18
C GLY A 109 -7.42 16.32 2.11
N ASP A 110 -6.62 16.69 3.13
CA ASP A 110 -6.95 17.70 4.13
C ASP A 110 -5.66 18.40 4.62
N HIS A 111 -5.81 19.49 5.35
CA HIS A 111 -4.73 20.17 6.05
C HIS A 111 -4.50 19.64 7.48
N ASP A 112 -5.49 18.98 8.08
CA ASP A 112 -5.42 18.46 9.46
C ASP A 112 -5.08 16.96 9.50
N PRO A 113 -3.98 16.53 10.15
CA PRO A 113 -3.64 15.11 10.29
C PRO A 113 -4.69 14.30 11.05
N ALA A 114 -5.53 14.93 11.88
CA ALA A 114 -6.57 14.24 12.64
C ALA A 114 -7.66 13.62 11.75
N THR A 115 -7.75 14.05 10.48
CA THR A 115 -8.73 13.53 9.51
C THR A 115 -8.28 12.26 8.80
N ILE A 116 -7.00 11.87 8.92
CA ILE A 116 -6.43 10.68 8.26
C ILE A 116 -7.23 9.40 8.57
N PRO A 117 -7.62 9.09 9.82
CA PRO A 117 -8.40 7.88 10.12
C PRO A 117 -9.76 7.85 9.40
N ASP A 118 -10.42 9.01 9.25
CA ASP A 118 -11.70 9.12 8.55
C ASP A 118 -11.51 8.96 7.04
N MET A 119 -10.45 9.55 6.48
CA MET A 119 -10.08 9.37 5.07
C MET A 119 -9.73 7.91 4.75
N ILE A 120 -9.00 7.21 5.62
CA ILE A 120 -8.73 5.76 5.48
C ILE A 120 -10.04 4.96 5.55
N THR A 121 -10.97 5.34 6.43
CA THR A 121 -12.28 4.68 6.52
C THR A 121 -13.08 4.89 5.24
N ALA A 122 -13.06 6.10 4.66
CA ALA A 122 -13.68 6.39 3.37
C ALA A 122 -13.04 5.58 2.23
N ALA A 123 -11.70 5.50 2.19
CA ALA A 123 -10.95 4.69 1.23
C ALA A 123 -11.36 3.20 1.28
N ARG A 124 -11.47 2.63 2.49
CA ARG A 124 -11.92 1.24 2.66
C ARG A 124 -13.36 1.04 2.17
N ARG A 125 -14.26 1.99 2.44
CA ARG A 125 -15.63 1.95 1.92
C ARG A 125 -15.68 2.04 0.40
N HIS A 126 -14.83 2.88 -0.20
CA HIS A 126 -14.68 2.97 -1.65
C HIS A 126 -14.36 1.60 -2.25
N LEU A 127 -13.33 0.92 -1.75
CA LEU A 127 -12.94 -0.41 -2.23
C LEU A 127 -14.06 -1.45 -2.12
N THR A 128 -14.83 -1.45 -1.01
CA THR A 128 -15.94 -2.41 -0.85
C THR A 128 -17.09 -2.23 -1.84
N ARG A 129 -17.27 -1.02 -2.39
CA ARG A 129 -18.33 -0.74 -3.38
C ARG A 129 -17.99 -1.25 -4.77
N HIS A 130 -16.70 -1.49 -5.06
CA HIS A 130 -16.22 -1.96 -6.36
C HIS A 130 -16.02 -3.48 -6.42
N THR A 131 -16.28 -4.21 -5.32
CA THR A 131 -16.18 -5.67 -5.22
C THR A 131 -17.52 -6.41 -5.17
N ALA A 132 -18.64 -5.70 -5.33
CA ALA A 132 -20.01 -6.26 -5.34
C ALA A 132 -20.65 -6.12 -6.72
#